data_AF-A0AA46SHA6-F1
#
_entry.id   AF-A0AA46SHA6-F1
#
_cell.length_a   1.000
_cell.length_b   1.000
_cell.length_c   1.000
_cell.angle_alpha   90.00
_cell.angle_beta   90.00
_cell.angle_gamma   90.00
#
_symmetry.space_group_name_H-M   'P 1'
#
loop_
_entity.id
_entity.type
_entity.pdbx_description
1 polymer ?
#
loop_
_entity_poly.entity_id
_entity_poly.type
_entity_poly.pdbx_seq_one_letter_code
_entity_poly.pdbx_strand_id
1 'polypeptide(L)' 'MSTVLFGTVEYYERELISYFTNNHISNKDDAAMKVFLMLESEIFNVFLFDEAIRIRCMQNLLKAFCRVSETHLIN' A
#
# COMPACT_ATOMS: atom_id res chain seq x y z
N MET A 1 17.21 -3.58 12.35
CA MET A 1 15.89 -4.03 11.87
C MET A 1 14.83 -3.16 12.53
N SER A 2 14.17 -2.27 11.78
CA SER A 2 12.98 -1.55 12.27
C SER A 2 11.76 -2.40 11.91
N THR A 3 11.02 -2.87 12.90
CA THR A 3 9.69 -3.44 12.67
C THR A 3 8.74 -2.30 12.39
N VAL A 4 8.47 -2.05 11.11
CA VAL A 4 7.41 -1.11 10.72
C VAL A 4 6.07 -1.75 11.06
N LEU A 5 5.29 -1.08 11.89
CA LEU A 5 4.03 -1.61 12.42
C LEU A 5 3.02 -1.75 11.27
N PHE A 6 2.40 -2.92 11.18
CA PHE A 6 1.33 -3.17 10.23
C PHE A 6 0.25 -2.08 10.35
N GLY A 7 -0.20 -1.55 9.21
CA GLY A 7 -1.23 -0.52 9.17
C GLY A 7 -0.74 0.93 9.23
N THR A 8 0.56 1.20 9.41
CA THR A 8 1.10 2.57 9.29
C THR A 8 1.34 2.96 7.85
N VAL A 9 1.50 4.27 7.61
CA VAL A 9 1.79 4.79 6.26
C VAL A 9 3.12 4.23 5.76
N GLU A 10 4.15 4.22 6.60
CA GLU A 10 5.49 3.74 6.28
C GLU A 10 5.51 2.23 5.95
N TYR A 11 4.60 1.45 6.56
CA TYR A 11 4.46 0.03 6.24
C TYR A 11 4.00 -0.11 4.79
N TYR A 12 2.93 0.58 4.41
CA TYR A 12 2.39 0.51 3.06
C TYR A 12 3.32 1.13 2.01
N GLU A 13 4.03 2.22 2.32
CA GLU A 13 5.03 2.79 1.42
C GLU A 13 6.11 1.76 1.08
N ARG A 14 6.60 1.03 2.09
CA ARG A 14 7.60 -0.03 1.89
C ARG A 14 7.07 -1.19 1.03
N GLU A 15 5.84 -1.66 1.29
CA GLU A 15 5.24 -2.73 0.49
C GLU A 15 5.06 -2.30 -0.97
N LEU A 16 4.52 -1.10 -1.21
CA LEU A 16 4.34 -0.54 -2.55
C LEU A 16 5.69 -0.44 -3.30
N ILE A 17 6.72 0.13 -2.68
CA ILE A 17 8.06 0.26 -3.28
C ILE A 17 8.68 -1.11 -3.56
N SER A 18 8.56 -2.07 -2.64
CA SER A 18 9.05 -3.43 -2.82
C SER A 18 8.41 -4.08 -4.06
N TYR A 19 7.10 -3.91 -4.23
CA TYR A 19 6.38 -4.44 -5.39
C TYR A 19 6.80 -3.78 -6.70
N PHE A 20 6.98 -2.46 -6.74
CA PHE A 20 7.46 -1.75 -7.93
C PHE A 20 8.88 -2.12 -8.32
N THR A 21 9.72 -2.45 -7.34
CA THR A 21 11.13 -2.78 -7.57
C THR A 21 11.30 -4.23 -8.03
N ASN A 22 10.53 -5.16 -7.46
CA ASN A 22 10.70 -6.60 -7.69
C ASN A 22 9.99 -7.12 -8.94
N ASN A 23 8.91 -6.45 -9.36
CA ASN A 23 8.22 -6.83 -10.57
C ASN A 23 8.66 -5.85 -11.67
N HIS A 24 9.45 -6.34 -12.63
CA HIS A 24 9.83 -5.63 -13.86
C HIS A 24 8.59 -5.31 -14.72
N ILE A 25 7.67 -4.48 -14.22
CA ILE A 25 6.36 -4.26 -14.82
C ILE A 25 6.47 -3.13 -15.84
N SER A 26 6.03 -3.41 -17.05
CA SER A 26 6.05 -2.49 -18.19
C SER A 26 5.07 -1.33 -18.06
N ASN A 27 4.02 -1.46 -17.23
CA ASN A 27 3.04 -0.42 -16.94
C ASN A 27 2.93 -0.19 -15.41
N LYS A 28 3.63 0.84 -14.92
CA LYS A 28 3.74 1.11 -13.49
C LYS A 28 2.37 1.45 -12.85
N ASP A 29 1.44 2.05 -13.60
CA ASP A 29 0.12 2.42 -13.09
C ASP A 29 -0.77 1.21 -12.82
N ASP A 30 -0.78 0.23 -13.74
CA ASP A 30 -1.52 -1.03 -13.56
C ASP A 30 -0.95 -1.86 -12.41
N ALA A 31 0.37 -1.82 -12.21
CA ALA A 31 1.03 -2.46 -11.08
C ALA A 31 0.60 -1.85 -9.76
N ALA A 32 0.61 -0.52 -9.70
CA ALA A 32 0.27 0.27 -8.52
C ALA A 32 -1.15 -0.08 -8.05
N MET A 33 -2.10 -0.06 -8.99
CA MET A 33 -3.49 -0.36 -8.72
C MET A 33 -3.69 -1.80 -8.23
N LYS A 34 -2.99 -2.78 -8.80
CA LYS A 34 -3.08 -4.18 -8.35
C LYS A 34 -2.60 -4.36 -6.91
N VAL A 35 -1.49 -3.73 -6.54
CA VAL A 35 -0.96 -3.81 -5.17
C VAL A 35 -1.88 -3.11 -4.19
N PHE A 36 -2.44 -1.97 -4.58
CA PHE A 36 -3.44 -1.26 -3.78
C PHE A 36 -4.65 -2.15 -3.48
N LEU A 37 -5.24 -2.79 -4.50
CA LEU A 37 -6.40 -3.68 -4.35
C LEU A 37 -6.06 -4.93 -3.50
N MET A 38 -4.85 -5.46 -3.63
CA MET A 38 -4.40 -6.57 -2.79
C MET A 38 -4.33 -6.17 -1.32
N LEU A 39 -3.70 -5.04 -1.00
CA LEU A 39 -3.59 -4.52 0.37
C LEU A 39 -4.96 -4.12 0.94
N GLU A 40 -5.86 -3.55 0.13
CA GLU A 40 -7.25 -3.29 0.51
C GLU A 40 -7.97 -4.58 0.93
N SER A 41 -7.83 -5.64 0.15
CA SER A 41 -8.44 -6.94 0.48
C SER A 41 -7.87 -7.53 1.77
N GLU A 42 -6.55 -7.44 1.98
CA GLU A 42 -5.92 -7.87 3.23
C GLU A 42 -6.44 -7.09 4.44
N ILE A 43 -6.53 -5.76 4.33
CA ILE A 43 -7.08 -4.90 5.40
C ILE A 43 -8.51 -5.29 5.73
N PHE A 44 -9.34 -5.56 4.72
CA PHE A 44 -10.73 -5.99 4.91
C PHE A 44 -10.80 -7.32 5.65
N ASN A 45 -9.97 -8.29 5.28
CA ASN A 45 -9.96 -9.63 5.87
C ASN A 45 -9.41 -9.62 7.31
N VAL A 46 -8.35 -8.86 7.59
CA VAL A 46 -7.74 -8.78 8.93
C VAL A 46 -8.64 -8.04 9.91
N PHE A 47 -9.34 -7.00 9.46
CA PHE A 47 -10.20 -6.16 10.31
C PHE A 47 -11.68 -6.29 9.95
N LEU A 48 -12.15 -7.52 9.73
CA LEU A 48 -13.53 -7.81 9.36
C LEU A 48 -14.54 -7.21 10.36
N PHE A 49 -14.24 -7.31 11.66
CA PHE A 49 -15.11 -6.86 12.75
C PHE A 49 -14.70 -5.52 13.40
N ASP A 50 -13.56 -4.94 13.01
CA ASP A 50 -13.08 -3.66 13.55
C ASP A 50 -13.05 -2.59 12.45
N GLU A 51 -14.20 -1.96 12.26
CA GLU A 51 -14.38 -0.93 11.23
C GLU A 51 -13.50 0.30 11.47
N ALA A 52 -13.28 0.69 12.73
CA ALA A 52 -12.48 1.87 13.06
C ALA A 52 -11.00 1.67 12.67
N ILE A 53 -10.45 0.48 12.96
CA ILE A 53 -9.08 0.14 12.55
C ILE A 53 -9.02 -0.04 11.03
N ARG A 54 -10.01 -0.68 10.40
CA ARG A 54 -10.10 -0.85 8.95
C ARG A 54 -10.04 0.50 8.23
N ILE A 55 -10.88 1.47 8.61
CA ILE A 55 -10.91 2.81 8.03
C ILE A 55 -9.55 3.49 8.17
N ARG A 56 -8.93 3.42 9.36
CA ARG A 56 -7.62 4.02 9.60
C ARG A 56 -6.54 3.40 8.71
N CYS A 57 -6.55 2.08 8.57
CA CYS A 57 -5.62 1.36 7.70
C CYS A 57 -5.81 1.76 6.22
N MET A 58 -7.06 1.86 5.75
CA MET A 58 -7.37 2.30 4.40
C MET A 58 -6.91 3.74 4.13
N GLN A 59 -7.11 4.65 5.09
CA GLN A 59 -6.62 6.03 4.99
C GLN A 59 -5.08 6.08 4.92
N ASN A 60 -4.40 5.24 5.69
CA ASN A 60 -2.94 5.17 5.65
C ASN A 60 -2.43 4.56 4.34
N LEU A 61 -3.11 3.54 3.80
CA LEU A 61 -2.81 2.95 2.50
C LEU A 61 -2.96 3.98 1.37
N LEU A 62 -4.07 4.74 1.35
CA LEU A 62 -4.28 5.81 0.37
C LEU A 62 -3.19 6.89 0.44
N LYS A 63 -2.79 7.32 1.64
CA LYS A 63 -1.70 8.28 1.82
C LYS A 63 -0.37 7.75 1.28
N ALA A 64 -0.04 6.51 1.60
CA ALA A 64 1.18 5.85 1.10
C ALA A 64 1.16 5.76 -0.43
N PHE A 65 0.02 5.37 -1.00
CA PHE A 65 -0.16 5.27 -2.44
C PHE A 65 0.08 6.61 -3.15
N CYS A 66 -0.54 7.70 -2.68
CA CYS A 66 -0.32 9.02 -3.27
C CYS A 66 1.17 9.42 -3.22
N ARG A 67 1.82 9.27 -2.07
CA ARG A 67 3.24 9.63 -1.89
C ARG A 67 4.17 8.83 -2.80
N VAL A 68 3.98 7.51 -2.87
CA VAL A 68 4.82 6.65 -3.71
C VAL A 68 4.56 6.95 -5.19
N SER A 69 3.30 7.15 -5.59
CA SER A 69 2.92 7.50 -6.95
C SER A 69 3.54 8.82 -7.42
N GLU A 70 3.46 9.88 -6.59
CA GLU A 70 4.11 11.17 -6.87
C GLU A 70 5.63 11.04 -7.02
N THR A 71 6.26 10.12 -6.27
CA THR A 71 7.72 9.98 -6.23
C THR A 71 8.27 9.02 -7.32
N HIS A 72 7.52 7.98 -7.71
CA HIS A 72 8.02 6.87 -8.53
C HIS A 72 7.32 6.71 -9.90
N LEU A 73 6.12 7.29 -10.09
CA LEU A 73 5.36 7.19 -11.35
C LEU A 73 5.52 8.42 -12.26
N ILE A 74 5.99 9.55 -11.72
CA ILE A 74 6.19 10.81 -12.48
C ILE A 74 7.60 10.90 -13.13
N ASN A 75 8.45 9.87 -12.96
CA ASN A 75 9.74 9.71 -13.66
C ASN A 75 9.72 8.50 -14.60
#